data_AF-A0A6G9XRU6-F1
#
_entry.id   AF-A0A6G9XRU6-F1
#
_cell.length_a   1.000
_cell.length_b   1.000
_cell.length_c   1.000
_cell.angle_alpha   90.00
_cell.angle_beta   90.00
_cell.angle_gamma   90.00
#
_symmetry.space_group_name_H-M   'P 1'
#
loop_
_entity.id
_entity.type
_entity.pdbx_description
1 polymer ?
#
loop_
_entity_poly.entity_id
_entity_poly.type
_entity_poly.pdbx_seq_one_letter_code
_entity_poly.pdbx_strand_id
1 'polypeptide(L)'
;MTEEIIMSHKRDPFGAAVHSANVWLRHVADGMATDDRLFAYRATRAWLHTVRDRLEVHAVAHLSAQLPELLRGVYFEGWVPDRTPRSRDVHDMLADFACAAGVTDDEAIGLMWIVTDAFRDLCSPGLLDHLFSRLPAPLHRILLGTSPGPKDEQTVEDRLTDLSERLQTLTEAVAVLTRGLEYRPDIEPDSARIEVAAQEAHRLLLTENAD
;
A
#
# COMPACT_ATOMS: atom_id res chain seq x y z
N MET A 1 -45.85 -12.32 28.57
CA MET A 1 -45.43 -11.98 27.19
C MET A 1 -43.98 -11.49 27.10
N THR A 2 -43.15 -11.74 28.12
CA THR A 2 -41.75 -11.28 28.18
C THR A 2 -40.75 -12.45 28.21
N GLU A 3 -41.17 -13.62 28.70
CA GLU A 3 -40.33 -14.84 28.69
C GLU A 3 -40.23 -15.50 27.31
N GLU A 4 -41.21 -15.30 26.44
CA GLU A 4 -41.23 -15.92 25.11
C GLU A 4 -40.18 -15.31 24.16
N ILE A 5 -39.92 -14.00 24.30
CA ILE A 5 -38.88 -13.28 23.55
C ILE A 5 -37.48 -13.67 24.04
N ILE A 6 -37.30 -13.87 25.35
CA ILE A 6 -36.02 -14.25 25.95
C ILE A 6 -35.66 -15.72 25.63
N MET A 7 -36.65 -16.61 25.50
CA MET A 7 -36.42 -18.01 25.11
C MET A 7 -36.27 -18.22 23.59
N SER A 8 -36.69 -17.27 22.75
CA SER A 8 -36.63 -17.40 21.28
C SER A 8 -35.20 -17.33 20.72
N HIS A 9 -34.28 -16.64 21.40
CA HIS A 9 -32.87 -16.56 20.98
C HIS A 9 -32.07 -17.86 21.15
N LYS A 10 -32.61 -18.87 21.85
CA LYS A 10 -31.87 -20.11 22.16
C LYS A 10 -31.81 -21.11 21.00
N ARG A 11 -32.47 -20.82 19.86
CA ARG A 11 -32.44 -21.62 18.63
C ARG A 11 -32.57 -20.77 17.35
N ASP A 12 -31.92 -19.62 17.28
CA ASP A 12 -31.79 -18.94 15.99
C ASP A 12 -30.80 -19.73 15.10
N PRO A 13 -31.23 -20.35 13.99
CA PRO A 13 -30.33 -21.08 13.10
C PRO A 13 -29.24 -20.19 12.48
N PHE A 14 -29.46 -18.88 12.41
CA PHE A 14 -28.50 -17.91 11.87
C PHE A 14 -27.71 -17.18 12.97
N GLY A 15 -27.98 -17.45 14.25
CA GLY A 15 -27.39 -16.72 15.36
C GLY A 15 -25.86 -16.80 15.37
N ALA A 16 -25.29 -17.95 15.02
CA ALA A 16 -23.85 -18.13 14.89
C ALA A 16 -23.25 -17.29 13.74
N ALA A 17 -23.91 -17.26 12.58
CA ALA A 17 -23.47 -16.48 11.43
C ALA A 17 -23.51 -14.97 11.72
N VAL A 18 -24.57 -14.49 12.38
CA VAL A 18 -24.70 -13.11 12.86
C VAL A 18 -23.62 -12.78 13.88
N HIS A 19 -23.35 -13.67 14.83
CA HIS A 19 -22.32 -13.47 15.83
C HIS A 19 -20.92 -13.35 15.21
N SER A 20 -20.53 -14.30 14.35
CA SER A 20 -19.22 -14.28 13.67
C SER A 20 -19.02 -13.02 12.83
N ALA A 21 -20.05 -12.59 12.08
CA ALA A 21 -19.96 -11.35 11.31
C ALA A 21 -19.77 -10.12 12.21
N ASN A 22 -20.48 -10.05 13.35
CA ASN A 22 -20.32 -8.96 14.31
C ASN A 22 -18.94 -8.94 14.98
N VAL A 23 -18.33 -10.11 15.23
CA VAL A 23 -16.96 -10.19 15.75
C VAL A 23 -15.97 -9.62 14.75
N TRP A 24 -16.10 -9.99 13.47
CA TRP A 24 -15.26 -9.44 12.39
C TRP A 24 -15.43 -7.93 12.25
N LEU A 25 -16.67 -7.44 12.19
CA LEU A 25 -16.93 -6.01 12.06
C LEU A 25 -16.44 -5.22 13.28
N ARG A 26 -16.49 -5.80 14.48
CA ARG A 26 -15.93 -5.16 15.67
C ARG A 26 -14.41 -5.03 15.55
N HIS A 27 -13.72 -6.09 15.15
CA HIS A 27 -12.27 -6.04 14.98
C HIS A 27 -11.84 -4.99 13.95
N VAL A 28 -12.58 -4.86 12.83
CA VAL A 28 -12.34 -3.79 11.86
C VAL A 28 -12.63 -2.40 12.46
N ALA A 29 -13.73 -2.24 13.20
CA ALA A 29 -14.07 -0.98 13.85
C ALA A 29 -13.03 -0.55 14.90
N ASP A 30 -12.49 -1.51 15.65
CA ASP A 30 -11.41 -1.30 16.62
C ASP A 30 -10.15 -0.77 15.93
N GLY A 31 -9.77 -1.36 14.77
CA GLY A 31 -8.66 -0.87 13.95
C GLY A 31 -8.87 0.54 13.39
N MET A 32 -10.12 0.93 13.13
CA MET A 32 -10.50 2.29 12.71
C MET A 32 -10.65 3.28 13.88
N ALA A 33 -10.52 2.81 15.13
CA ALA A 33 -10.82 3.56 16.34
C ALA A 33 -12.21 4.25 16.31
N THR A 34 -13.24 3.52 15.84
CA THR A 34 -14.60 4.05 15.68
C THR A 34 -15.65 3.20 16.38
N ASP A 35 -16.63 3.85 17.00
CA ASP A 35 -17.83 3.20 17.54
C ASP A 35 -18.95 3.09 16.48
N ASP A 36 -18.80 3.73 15.32
CA ASP A 36 -19.77 3.67 14.23
C ASP A 36 -19.66 2.35 13.47
N ARG A 37 -20.46 1.37 13.91
CA ARG A 37 -20.57 0.06 13.27
C ARG A 37 -21.07 0.11 11.83
N LEU A 38 -21.92 1.09 11.49
CA LEU A 38 -22.40 1.23 10.12
C LEU A 38 -21.26 1.70 9.23
N PHE A 39 -20.42 2.63 9.69
CA PHE A 39 -19.22 3.03 8.98
C PHE A 39 -18.25 1.86 8.79
N ALA A 40 -17.92 1.11 9.85
CA ALA A 40 -17.05 -0.05 9.75
C ALA A 40 -17.60 -1.10 8.76
N TYR A 41 -18.92 -1.33 8.76
CA TYR A 41 -19.56 -2.21 7.77
C TYR A 41 -19.45 -1.67 6.34
N ARG A 42 -19.71 -0.38 6.09
CA ARG A 42 -19.58 0.23 4.76
C ARG A 42 -18.16 0.12 4.23
N ALA A 43 -17.17 0.47 5.04
CA ALA A 43 -15.75 0.38 4.67
C ALA A 43 -15.33 -1.08 4.41
N THR A 44 -15.77 -2.02 5.26
CA THR A 44 -15.53 -3.47 5.04
C THR A 44 -16.14 -3.95 3.72
N ARG A 45 -17.40 -3.59 3.44
CA ARG A 45 -18.08 -3.96 2.19
C ARG A 45 -17.37 -3.37 0.97
N ALA A 46 -16.98 -2.09 1.04
CA ALA A 46 -16.23 -1.41 -0.01
C ALA A 46 -14.90 -2.12 -0.28
N TRP A 47 -14.15 -2.46 0.77
CA TRP A 47 -12.89 -3.19 0.64
C TRP A 47 -13.08 -4.57 0.01
N LEU A 48 -14.06 -5.34 0.52
CA LEU A 48 -14.40 -6.67 0.03
C LEU A 48 -14.68 -6.66 -1.48
N HIS A 49 -15.52 -5.74 -1.96
CA HIS A 49 -15.85 -5.64 -3.39
C HIS A 49 -14.67 -5.14 -4.23
N THR A 50 -13.96 -4.12 -3.75
CA THR A 50 -12.84 -3.51 -4.47
C THR A 50 -11.68 -4.48 -4.65
N VAL A 51 -11.38 -5.28 -3.62
CA VAL A 51 -10.38 -6.35 -3.67
C VAL A 51 -10.85 -7.49 -4.57
N ARG A 52 -12.07 -7.99 -4.39
CA ARG A 52 -12.65 -9.07 -5.21
C ARG A 52 -12.50 -8.79 -6.69
N ASP A 53 -12.85 -7.58 -7.12
CA ASP A 53 -12.91 -7.25 -8.54
C ASP A 53 -11.53 -7.20 -9.20
N ARG A 54 -10.43 -7.24 -8.42
CA ARG A 54 -9.02 -7.25 -8.91
C ARG A 54 -8.33 -8.61 -8.78
N LEU A 55 -8.98 -9.56 -8.12
CA LEU A 55 -8.51 -10.93 -7.94
C LEU A 55 -8.97 -11.83 -9.08
N GLU A 56 -8.20 -12.89 -9.34
CA GLU A 56 -8.62 -13.98 -10.21
C GLU A 56 -9.68 -14.85 -9.51
N VAL A 57 -10.51 -15.56 -10.29
CA VAL A 57 -11.64 -16.36 -9.76
C VAL A 57 -11.20 -17.35 -8.67
N HIS A 58 -10.04 -18.00 -8.83
CA HIS A 58 -9.51 -18.89 -7.80
C HIS A 58 -9.13 -18.15 -6.51
N ALA A 59 -8.52 -16.98 -6.62
CA ALA A 59 -8.18 -16.13 -5.48
C ALA A 59 -9.43 -15.60 -4.75
N VAL A 60 -10.48 -15.23 -5.51
CA VAL A 60 -11.79 -14.87 -4.97
C VAL A 60 -12.38 -16.03 -4.15
N ALA A 61 -12.34 -17.25 -4.69
CA ALA A 61 -12.84 -18.43 -3.99
C ALA A 61 -12.05 -18.69 -2.68
N HIS A 62 -10.71 -18.59 -2.71
CA HIS A 62 -9.87 -18.75 -1.53
C HIS A 62 -10.15 -17.70 -0.44
N LEU A 63 -10.30 -16.43 -0.81
CA LEU A 63 -10.67 -15.38 0.16
C LEU A 63 -12.05 -15.65 0.75
N SER A 64 -13.03 -16.01 -0.08
CA SER A 64 -14.41 -16.27 0.37
C SER A 64 -14.51 -17.40 1.41
N ALA A 65 -13.58 -18.36 1.37
CA ALA A 65 -13.53 -19.48 2.31
C ALA A 65 -13.13 -19.05 3.73
N GLN A 66 -12.46 -17.91 3.90
CA GLN A 66 -12.13 -17.35 5.22
C GLN A 66 -13.27 -16.54 5.84
N LEU A 67 -14.19 -16.04 5.00
CA LEU A 67 -15.21 -15.09 5.46
C LEU A 67 -16.28 -15.78 6.30
N PRO A 68 -16.82 -15.11 7.34
CA PRO A 68 -18.08 -15.47 7.96
C PRO A 68 -19.19 -15.56 6.92
N GLU A 69 -20.17 -16.43 7.13
CA GLU A 69 -21.22 -16.73 6.15
C GLU A 69 -21.96 -15.48 5.65
N LEU A 70 -22.34 -14.56 6.54
CA LEU A 70 -23.00 -13.31 6.13
C LEU A 70 -22.07 -12.40 5.32
N LEU A 71 -20.81 -12.26 5.73
CA LEU A 71 -19.83 -11.45 4.99
C LEU A 71 -19.48 -12.09 3.64
N ARG A 72 -19.58 -13.43 3.52
CA ARG A 72 -19.46 -14.13 2.24
C ARG A 72 -20.61 -13.78 1.29
N GLY A 73 -21.84 -13.68 1.81
CA GLY A 73 -22.98 -13.17 1.04
C GLY A 73 -22.76 -11.75 0.55
N VAL A 74 -22.28 -10.86 1.43
CA VAL A 74 -21.88 -9.49 1.06
C VAL A 74 -20.77 -9.52 0.00
N TYR A 75 -19.75 -10.35 0.17
CA TYR A 75 -18.61 -10.46 -0.74
C TYR A 75 -19.03 -10.82 -2.16
N PHE A 76 -20.02 -11.71 -2.35
CA PHE A 76 -20.49 -12.10 -3.68
C PHE A 76 -21.62 -11.22 -4.24
N GLU A 77 -22.14 -10.28 -3.45
CA GLU A 77 -23.19 -9.38 -3.88
C GLU A 77 -22.80 -8.61 -5.15
N GLY A 78 -23.65 -8.69 -6.18
CA GLY A 78 -23.48 -7.97 -7.45
C GLY A 78 -22.27 -8.39 -8.29
N TRP A 79 -21.58 -9.49 -7.94
CA TRP A 79 -20.40 -9.92 -8.68
C TRP A 79 -20.74 -10.50 -10.06
N VAL A 80 -19.97 -10.12 -11.07
CA VAL A 80 -20.05 -10.67 -12.43
C VAL A 80 -18.66 -11.20 -12.82
N PRO A 81 -18.41 -12.52 -12.72
CA PRO A 81 -17.07 -13.11 -12.93
C PRO A 81 -16.46 -12.76 -14.30
N ASP A 82 -17.27 -12.76 -15.35
CA ASP A 82 -16.83 -12.47 -16.73
C ASP A 82 -16.28 -11.05 -16.92
N ARG A 83 -16.51 -10.14 -15.96
CA ARG A 83 -16.02 -8.76 -15.96
C ARG A 83 -14.82 -8.55 -15.03
N THR A 84 -14.25 -9.62 -14.49
CA THR A 84 -13.10 -9.60 -13.57
C THR A 84 -11.95 -10.45 -14.11
N PRO A 85 -10.68 -10.07 -13.88
CA PRO A 85 -10.23 -8.92 -13.08
C PRO A 85 -10.40 -7.57 -13.79
N ARG A 86 -10.84 -6.55 -13.04
CA ARG A 86 -10.79 -5.14 -13.45
C ARG A 86 -9.34 -4.64 -13.47
N SER A 87 -9.16 -3.42 -13.99
CA SER A 87 -7.91 -2.66 -13.92
C SER A 87 -7.33 -2.70 -12.50
N ARG A 88 -6.03 -3.04 -12.41
CA ARG A 88 -5.24 -2.99 -11.17
C ARG A 88 -4.56 -1.63 -10.98
N ASP A 89 -5.05 -0.61 -11.66
CA ASP A 89 -4.63 0.76 -11.43
C ASP A 89 -5.01 1.20 -10.01
N VAL A 90 -4.10 1.96 -9.40
CA VAL A 90 -4.19 2.39 -8.00
C VAL A 90 -5.25 3.46 -7.83
N HIS A 91 -5.29 4.41 -8.76
CA HIS A 91 -6.24 5.51 -8.70
C HIS A 91 -7.67 4.99 -8.89
N ASP A 92 -7.87 4.08 -9.85
CA ASP A 92 -9.15 3.39 -10.02
C ASP A 92 -9.58 2.65 -8.74
N MET A 93 -8.65 1.97 -8.06
CA MET A 93 -8.94 1.23 -6.84
C MET A 93 -9.33 2.12 -5.67
N LEU A 94 -8.59 3.20 -5.47
CA LEU A 94 -8.88 4.16 -4.42
C LEU A 94 -10.21 4.87 -4.68
N ALA A 95 -10.48 5.29 -5.92
CA ALA A 95 -11.74 5.94 -6.29
C ALA A 95 -12.95 5.00 -6.13
N ASP A 96 -12.84 3.74 -6.58
CA ASP A 96 -13.87 2.71 -6.38
C ASP A 96 -14.16 2.53 -4.87
N PHE A 97 -13.11 2.43 -4.05
CA PHE A 97 -13.23 2.27 -2.60
C PHE A 97 -13.84 3.50 -1.92
N ALA A 98 -13.32 4.70 -2.20
CA ALA A 98 -13.75 5.96 -1.61
C ALA A 98 -15.24 6.21 -1.86
N CYS A 99 -15.67 6.02 -3.12
CA CYS A 99 -17.06 6.13 -3.51
C CYS A 99 -17.95 5.12 -2.77
N ALA A 100 -17.54 3.86 -2.68
CA ALA A 100 -18.32 2.81 -2.05
C ALA A 100 -18.39 2.94 -0.51
N ALA A 101 -17.32 3.41 0.13
CA ALA A 101 -17.26 3.64 1.58
C ALA A 101 -17.94 4.95 2.00
N GLY A 102 -18.07 5.91 1.08
CA GLY A 102 -18.59 7.26 1.32
C GLY A 102 -17.58 8.11 2.09
N VAL A 103 -16.31 8.07 1.67
CA VAL A 103 -15.19 8.79 2.27
C VAL A 103 -14.44 9.60 1.21
N THR A 104 -13.54 10.47 1.65
CA THR A 104 -12.65 11.21 0.74
C THR A 104 -11.53 10.33 0.21
N ASP A 105 -10.93 10.72 -0.92
CA ASP A 105 -9.78 10.01 -1.51
C ASP A 105 -8.56 9.98 -0.56
N ASP A 106 -8.39 11.04 0.25
CA ASP A 106 -7.31 11.13 1.24
C ASP A 106 -7.51 10.12 2.39
N GLU A 107 -8.75 9.93 2.85
CA GLU A 107 -9.10 8.94 3.88
C GLU A 107 -9.01 7.50 3.34
N ALA A 108 -9.24 7.30 2.04
CA ALA A 108 -9.32 6.00 1.42
C ALA A 108 -8.05 5.16 1.62
N ILE A 109 -6.87 5.78 1.47
CA ILE A 109 -5.58 5.08 1.60
C ILE A 109 -5.44 4.48 3.01
N GLY A 110 -5.67 5.29 4.05
CA GLY A 110 -5.55 4.85 5.44
C GLY A 110 -6.59 3.78 5.78
N LEU A 111 -7.84 3.97 5.35
CA LEU A 111 -8.90 3.00 5.62
C LEU A 111 -8.69 1.67 4.89
N MET A 112 -8.20 1.69 3.65
CA MET A 112 -7.87 0.46 2.93
C MET A 112 -6.78 -0.32 3.66
N TRP A 113 -5.74 0.37 4.16
CA TRP A 113 -4.71 -0.25 4.97
C TRP A 113 -5.29 -0.85 6.26
N ILE A 114 -6.05 -0.07 7.05
CA ILE A 114 -6.65 -0.53 8.31
C ILE A 114 -7.54 -1.76 8.10
N VAL A 115 -8.40 -1.75 7.07
CA VAL A 115 -9.25 -2.91 6.78
C VAL A 115 -8.40 -4.11 6.36
N THR A 116 -7.35 -3.89 5.56
CA THR A 116 -6.47 -5.00 5.14
C THR A 116 -5.73 -5.60 6.32
N ASP A 117 -5.24 -4.77 7.25
CA ASP A 117 -4.54 -5.19 8.46
C ASP A 117 -5.48 -5.99 9.39
N ALA A 118 -6.71 -5.50 9.62
CA ALA A 118 -7.72 -6.25 10.35
C ALA A 118 -8.03 -7.62 9.68
N PHE A 119 -8.11 -7.67 8.34
CA PHE A 119 -8.32 -8.94 7.63
C PHE A 119 -7.10 -9.87 7.69
N ARG A 120 -5.88 -9.33 7.83
CA ARG A 120 -4.66 -10.12 8.01
C ARG A 120 -4.70 -10.91 9.33
N ASP A 121 -5.21 -10.29 10.39
CA ASP A 121 -5.38 -10.91 11.71
C ASP A 121 -6.55 -11.91 11.74
N LEU A 122 -7.59 -11.66 10.96
CA LEU A 122 -8.80 -12.51 10.90
C LEU A 122 -8.67 -13.73 9.99
N CYS A 123 -7.80 -13.66 8.96
CA CYS A 123 -7.59 -14.75 8.01
C CYS A 123 -6.42 -15.67 8.42
N SER A 124 -6.30 -16.83 7.77
CA SER A 124 -5.13 -17.68 7.93
C SER A 124 -3.82 -16.92 7.58
N PRO A 125 -2.74 -17.09 8.36
CA PRO A 125 -1.48 -16.41 8.11
C PRO A 125 -0.96 -16.59 6.68
N GLY A 126 -0.47 -15.51 6.07
CA GLY A 126 0.09 -15.52 4.72
C GLY A 126 -0.93 -15.60 3.57
N LEU A 127 -2.23 -15.74 3.86
CA LEU A 127 -3.24 -15.78 2.80
C LEU A 127 -3.27 -14.47 2.02
N LEU A 128 -3.42 -13.33 2.70
CA LEU A 128 -3.51 -12.03 2.01
C LEU A 128 -2.23 -11.70 1.25
N ASP A 129 -1.06 -12.03 1.82
CA ASP A 129 0.23 -11.87 1.12
C ASP A 129 0.26 -12.72 -0.16
N HIS A 130 -0.24 -13.96 -0.09
CA HIS A 130 -0.33 -14.83 -1.26
C HIS A 130 -1.30 -14.29 -2.31
N LEU A 131 -2.50 -13.87 -1.91
CA LEU A 131 -3.52 -13.32 -2.82
C LEU A 131 -3.04 -12.03 -3.50
N PHE A 132 -2.31 -11.19 -2.78
CA PHE A 132 -1.84 -9.89 -3.27
C PHE A 132 -0.46 -9.93 -3.93
N SER A 133 0.22 -11.08 -3.93
CA SER A 133 1.50 -11.27 -4.64
C SER A 133 1.46 -10.95 -6.14
N ARG A 134 0.26 -10.93 -6.74
CA ARG A 134 0.03 -10.60 -8.17
C ARG A 134 -0.39 -9.15 -8.41
N LEU A 135 -0.53 -8.35 -7.35
CA LEU A 135 -0.86 -6.94 -7.46
C LEU A 135 0.40 -6.11 -7.77
N PRO A 136 0.27 -5.01 -8.53
CA PRO A 136 1.35 -4.05 -8.72
C PRO A 136 1.90 -3.52 -7.38
N ALA A 137 3.21 -3.19 -7.36
CA ALA A 137 3.90 -2.71 -6.17
C ALA A 137 3.21 -1.54 -5.43
N PRO A 138 2.61 -0.54 -6.11
CA PRO A 138 1.92 0.53 -5.41
C PRO A 138 0.68 0.07 -4.63
N LEU A 139 -0.10 -0.89 -5.17
CA LEU A 139 -1.25 -1.47 -4.46
C LEU A 139 -0.80 -2.34 -3.29
N HIS A 140 0.27 -3.10 -3.48
CA HIS A 140 0.86 -3.89 -2.40
C HIS A 140 1.26 -3.01 -1.21
N ARG A 141 1.85 -1.83 -1.46
CA ARG A 141 2.23 -0.86 -0.42
C ARG A 141 1.03 -0.30 0.33
N ILE A 142 -0.05 0.06 -0.38
CA ILE A 142 -1.26 0.61 0.23
C ILE A 142 -1.97 -0.45 1.08
N LEU A 143 -2.15 -1.65 0.54
CA LEU A 143 -2.92 -2.70 1.20
C LEU A 143 -2.17 -3.32 2.36
N LEU A 144 -0.92 -3.75 2.16
CA LEU A 144 -0.22 -4.56 3.15
C LEU A 144 0.63 -3.72 4.11
N GLY A 145 0.72 -2.41 3.88
CA GLY A 145 1.48 -1.47 4.73
C GLY A 145 2.97 -1.76 4.83
N THR A 146 3.47 -2.72 4.04
CA THR A 146 4.85 -3.16 4.15
C THR A 146 5.76 -2.07 3.59
N SER A 147 6.47 -1.42 4.53
CA SER A 147 7.91 -1.17 4.39
C SER A 147 8.51 -2.29 3.54
N PRO A 148 9.39 -1.97 2.58
CA PRO A 148 9.93 -2.97 1.70
C PRO A 148 10.47 -4.14 2.55
N GLY A 149 10.11 -5.40 2.29
CA GLY A 149 10.51 -6.53 3.16
C GLY A 149 12.03 -6.57 3.35
N PRO A 150 12.62 -7.39 4.25
CA PRO A 150 14.06 -7.33 4.57
C PRO A 150 15.02 -7.43 3.36
N LYS A 151 14.55 -7.93 2.21
CA LYS A 151 15.29 -7.89 0.93
C LYS A 151 15.17 -6.55 0.19
N ASP A 152 14.02 -5.92 0.27
CA ASP A 152 13.77 -4.63 -0.35
C ASP A 152 14.23 -3.46 0.55
N GLU A 153 14.24 -3.59 1.89
CA GLU A 153 14.81 -2.60 2.82
C GLU A 153 16.32 -2.47 2.58
N GLN A 154 17.00 -3.60 2.42
CA GLN A 154 18.38 -3.64 1.95
C GLN A 154 18.51 -2.99 0.57
N THR A 155 17.58 -3.24 -0.36
CA THR A 155 17.60 -2.63 -1.71
C THR A 155 17.36 -1.11 -1.67
N VAL A 156 16.55 -0.59 -0.74
CA VAL A 156 16.32 0.85 -0.58
C VAL A 156 17.50 1.51 0.09
N GLU A 157 18.07 0.90 1.13
CA GLU A 157 19.29 1.38 1.79
C GLU A 157 20.47 1.40 0.82
N ASP A 158 20.64 0.33 0.02
CA ASP A 158 21.67 0.24 -1.01
C ASP A 158 21.48 1.34 -2.09
N ARG A 159 20.22 1.63 -2.49
CA ARG A 159 19.91 2.73 -3.43
C ARG A 159 20.12 4.11 -2.83
N LEU A 160 19.80 4.31 -1.55
CA LEU A 160 20.02 5.57 -0.85
C LEU A 160 21.52 5.81 -0.64
N THR A 161 22.29 4.74 -0.41
CA THR A 161 23.75 4.77 -0.33
C THR A 161 24.35 5.14 -1.68
N ASP A 162 23.98 4.45 -2.76
CA ASP A 162 24.41 4.77 -4.14
C ASP A 162 24.04 6.20 -4.55
N LEU A 163 22.84 6.68 -4.19
CA LEU A 163 22.45 8.06 -4.46
C LEU A 163 23.27 9.08 -3.66
N SER A 164 23.61 8.77 -2.41
CA SER A 164 24.42 9.64 -1.55
C SER A 164 25.87 9.74 -2.05
N GLU A 165 26.44 8.62 -2.51
CA GLU A 165 27.75 8.58 -3.15
C GLU A 165 27.77 9.44 -4.43
N ARG A 166 26.75 9.31 -5.29
CA ARG A 166 26.60 10.17 -6.49
C ARG A 166 26.49 11.66 -6.18
N LEU A 167 25.73 12.02 -5.16
CA LEU A 167 25.62 13.42 -4.73
C LEU A 167 26.94 13.95 -4.17
N GLN A 168 27.71 13.11 -3.49
CA GLN A 168 29.04 13.48 -2.99
C GLN A 168 30.02 13.72 -4.16
N THR A 169 30.06 12.82 -5.14
CA THR A 169 30.88 12.96 -6.36
C THR A 169 30.54 14.24 -7.13
N LEU A 170 29.24 14.53 -7.30
CA LEU A 170 28.78 15.78 -7.91
C LEU A 170 29.22 17.01 -7.12
N THR A 171 29.12 16.96 -5.79
CA THR A 171 29.53 18.06 -4.91
C THR A 171 31.04 18.33 -5.02
N GLU A 172 31.86 17.29 -5.11
CA GLU A 172 33.31 17.40 -5.29
C GLU A 172 33.66 17.98 -6.66
N ALA A 173 33.03 17.50 -7.72
CA ALA A 173 33.23 18.04 -9.07
C ALA A 173 32.86 19.54 -9.14
N VAL A 174 31.73 19.93 -8.55
CA VAL A 174 31.30 21.34 -8.47
C VAL A 174 32.25 22.18 -7.63
N ALA A 175 32.80 21.66 -6.53
CA ALA A 175 33.77 22.37 -5.70
C ALA A 175 35.10 22.60 -6.44
N VAL A 176 35.57 21.61 -7.22
CA VAL A 176 36.78 21.74 -8.07
C VAL A 176 36.57 22.81 -9.13
N LEU A 177 35.42 22.80 -9.82
CA LEU A 177 35.07 23.82 -10.80
C LEU A 177 34.98 25.21 -10.16
N THR A 178 34.31 25.32 -9.01
CA THR A 178 34.15 26.60 -8.30
C THR A 178 35.51 27.17 -7.92
N ARG A 179 36.44 26.35 -7.42
CA ARG A 179 37.81 26.77 -7.09
C ARG A 179 38.63 27.15 -8.34
N GLY A 180 38.42 26.46 -9.46
CA GLY A 180 39.03 26.82 -10.74
C GLY A 180 38.49 28.14 -11.31
N LEU A 181 37.24 28.48 -10.99
CA LEU A 181 36.54 29.69 -11.40
C LEU A 181 36.63 30.84 -10.38
N GLU A 182 37.28 30.63 -9.23
CA GLU A 182 37.48 31.68 -8.21
C GLU A 182 38.27 32.86 -8.81
N TYR A 183 37.55 33.94 -9.10
CA TYR A 183 38.12 35.18 -9.58
C TYR A 183 38.84 35.90 -8.44
N ARG A 184 40.17 35.92 -8.50
CA ARG A 184 40.97 36.85 -7.70
C ARG A 184 41.08 38.17 -8.46
N PRO A 185 40.57 39.29 -7.93
CA PRO A 185 40.55 40.58 -8.63
C PRO A 185 41.95 41.13 -8.99
N ASP A 186 43.00 40.55 -8.41
CA ASP A 186 44.40 40.96 -8.60
C ASP A 186 45.15 40.14 -9.67
N ILE A 187 44.52 39.14 -10.28
CA ILE A 187 45.16 38.20 -11.22
C ILE A 187 44.26 38.00 -12.45
N GLU A 188 44.82 38.22 -13.64
CA GLU A 188 44.15 37.96 -14.93
C GLU A 188 43.70 36.48 -15.00
N PRO A 189 42.48 36.16 -15.50
CA PRO A 189 41.96 34.80 -15.48
C PRO A 189 42.88 33.84 -16.23
N ASP A 190 43.54 32.95 -15.47
CA ASP A 190 44.48 31.96 -16.00
C ASP A 190 43.68 30.83 -16.67
N SER A 191 43.55 30.92 -18.01
CA SER A 191 42.77 29.99 -18.83
C SER A 191 43.22 28.54 -18.64
N ALA A 192 44.50 28.32 -18.36
CA ALA A 192 45.05 26.99 -18.09
C ALA A 192 44.51 26.39 -16.77
N ARG A 193 44.21 27.21 -15.74
CA ARG A 193 43.64 26.71 -14.49
C ARG A 193 42.19 26.29 -14.64
N ILE A 194 41.43 27.02 -15.45
CA ILE A 194 40.04 26.70 -15.76
C ILE A 194 39.98 25.37 -16.52
N GLU A 195 40.86 25.18 -17.52
CA GLU A 195 40.97 23.91 -18.27
C GLU A 195 41.34 22.74 -17.36
N VAL A 196 42.33 22.91 -16.47
CA VAL A 196 42.74 21.86 -15.52
C VAL A 196 41.62 21.50 -14.54
N ALA A 197 40.90 22.49 -14.00
CA ALA A 197 39.77 22.24 -13.11
C ALA A 197 38.60 21.55 -13.83
N ALA A 198 38.33 21.92 -15.08
CA ALA A 198 37.31 21.26 -15.91
C ALA A 198 37.67 19.81 -16.24
N GLN A 199 38.94 19.54 -16.56
CA GLN A 199 39.41 18.19 -16.86
C GLN A 199 39.38 17.28 -15.63
N GLU A 200 39.71 17.82 -14.45
CA GLU A 200 39.66 17.06 -13.19
C GLU A 200 38.23 16.78 -12.73
N ALA A 201 37.33 17.75 -12.84
CA ALA A 201 35.90 17.53 -12.56
C ALA A 201 35.30 16.49 -13.52
N HIS A 202 35.67 16.51 -14.81
CA HIS A 202 35.23 15.51 -15.77
C HIS A 202 35.75 14.11 -15.43
N ARG A 203 37.00 14.01 -14.96
CA ARG A 203 37.59 12.73 -14.53
C ARG A 203 36.86 12.12 -13.34
N LEU A 204 36.50 12.93 -12.33
CA LEU A 204 35.73 12.48 -11.16
C LEU A 204 34.34 11.92 -11.56
N LEU A 205 33.68 12.53 -12.55
CA LEU A 205 32.37 12.06 -13.04
C LEU A 205 32.48 10.80 -13.92
N LEU A 206 33.60 10.59 -14.60
CA LEU A 206 33.81 9.40 -15.42
C LEU A 206 34.17 8.15 -14.59
N THR A 207 34.84 8.33 -13.45
CA THR A 207 35.18 7.21 -12.57
C THR A 207 33.95 6.57 -11.91
N GLU A 208 32.84 7.29 -11.79
CA GLU A 208 31.59 6.80 -11.22
C GLU A 208 30.67 6.07 -12.23
N ASN A 209 30.81 6.35 -13.54
CA ASN A 209 29.97 5.74 -14.59
C ASN A 209 30.57 4.45 -15.19
N ALA A 210 31.66 3.93 -14.64
CA ALA A 210 32.43 2.82 -15.21
C ALA A 210 32.19 1.45 -14.53
N ASP A 211 31.42 1.41 -13.44
CA ASP A 211 30.96 0.19 -12.74
C ASP A 211 29.42 0.13 -12.73
#